data_AF-A0A8J8TKY8-F1
#
_entry.id   AF-A0A8J8TKY8-F1
#
_cell.length_a   1.000
_cell.length_b   1.000
_cell.length_c   1.000
_cell.angle_alpha   90.00
_cell.angle_beta   90.00
_cell.angle_gamma   90.00
#
_symmetry.space_group_name_H-M   'P 1'
#
loop_
_entity.id
_entity.type
_entity.pdbx_description
1 polymer ?
#
loop_
_entity_poly.entity_id
_entity_poly.type
_entity_poly.pdbx_seq_one_letter_code
_entity_poly.pdbx_strand_id
1 'polypeptide(L)'
;MVLRKYNVKEKYGIVWISLNNRNDIPEFPEYYNPTFKKVRIGPFTFNANPFRVMDNLLDVSHFPFVHEGILADPKYTRVDNYEVIIEEEEIIAKGIRVYEPISESFVNYTFKVLSPLTLYYRKDYEDNKALSTYISIFPESKDKSVVYGIMAFNHDMPEEKVLELQNEIMEQEKALLESLPNEFYLDEELHVVADKLSLVYRDWLKKRVGRRSDLGLI
;
A
#
# COMPACT_ATOMS: atom_id res chain seq x y z
N MET A 1 3.86 41.03 -4.14
CA MET A 1 3.21 39.73 -3.85
C MET A 1 4.30 38.76 -3.41
N VAL A 2 4.23 38.21 -2.20
CA VAL A 2 5.18 37.19 -1.72
C VAL A 2 4.49 35.85 -1.83
N LEU A 3 5.05 34.92 -2.62
CA LEU A 3 4.54 33.56 -2.74
C LEU A 3 4.94 32.75 -1.50
N ARG A 4 4.03 31.86 -1.04
CA ARG A 4 4.32 30.92 0.05
C ARG A 4 5.32 29.88 -0.43
N LYS A 5 6.34 29.61 0.37
CA LYS A 5 7.32 28.54 0.14
C LYS A 5 6.94 27.31 0.97
N TYR A 6 7.20 26.13 0.43
CA TYR A 6 7.02 24.86 1.13
C TYR A 6 8.34 24.09 1.15
N ASN A 7 8.47 23.15 2.07
CA ASN A 7 9.66 22.32 2.13
C ASN A 7 9.55 21.20 1.11
N VAL A 8 10.61 21.06 0.32
CA VAL A 8 10.68 20.12 -0.80
C VAL A 8 11.96 19.31 -0.66
N LYS A 9 11.86 17.99 -0.80
CA LYS A 9 13.00 17.07 -0.74
C LYS A 9 12.84 15.99 -1.82
N GLU A 10 13.91 15.68 -2.53
CA GLU A 10 13.93 14.52 -3.43
C GLU A 10 14.48 13.31 -2.65
N LYS A 11 13.76 12.19 -2.68
CA LYS A 11 14.19 10.92 -2.06
C LYS A 11 13.52 9.78 -2.82
N TYR A 12 14.27 8.71 -3.07
CA TYR A 12 13.82 7.53 -3.80
C TYR A 12 13.37 7.80 -5.25
N GLY A 13 13.85 8.90 -5.85
CA GLY A 13 13.41 9.32 -7.18
C GLY A 13 12.04 10.00 -7.23
N ILE A 14 11.50 10.39 -6.07
CA ILE A 14 10.22 11.09 -5.90
C ILE A 14 10.50 12.46 -5.28
N VAL A 15 9.77 13.49 -5.73
CA VAL A 15 9.78 14.82 -5.14
C VAL A 15 8.68 14.90 -4.07
N TRP A 16 9.10 15.08 -2.82
CA TRP A 16 8.23 15.16 -1.65
C TRP A 16 8.00 16.61 -1.25
N ILE A 17 6.75 16.95 -0.92
CA ILE A 17 6.38 18.30 -0.47
C ILE A 17 5.71 18.21 0.89
N SER A 18 6.20 18.99 1.86
CA SER A 18 5.60 19.11 3.18
C SER A 18 4.94 20.48 3.33
N LEU A 19 3.61 20.50 3.46
CA LEU A 19 2.84 21.75 3.56
C LEU A 19 2.99 22.46 4.92
N ASN A 20 3.31 21.70 5.97
CA ASN A 20 3.38 22.17 7.36
C ASN A 20 4.68 21.79 8.08
N ASN A 21 5.76 21.53 7.33
CA ASN A 21 7.10 21.26 7.87
C ASN A 21 7.14 20.11 8.90
N ARG A 22 6.56 18.97 8.53
CA ARG A 22 6.50 17.74 9.35
C ARG A 22 7.69 16.80 9.08
N ASN A 23 7.76 15.73 9.89
CA ASN A 23 8.71 14.59 9.91
C ASN A 23 9.40 14.29 8.57
N ASP A 24 10.63 13.78 8.65
CA ASP A 24 11.37 13.36 7.45
C ASP A 24 10.66 12.19 6.74
N ILE A 25 11.01 11.98 5.47
CA ILE A 25 10.46 10.91 4.63
C ILE A 25 10.90 9.57 5.23
N PRO A 26 9.96 8.64 5.51
CA PRO A 26 10.26 7.32 6.05
C PRO A 26 11.35 6.57 5.29
N GLU A 27 12.05 5.69 5.98
CA GLU A 27 13.16 4.93 5.38
C GLU A 27 12.67 3.77 4.51
N PHE A 28 13.35 3.57 3.39
CA PHE A 28 13.21 2.40 2.52
C PHE A 28 14.59 1.74 2.34
N PRO A 29 15.01 0.87 3.27
CA PRO A 29 16.38 0.35 3.32
C PRO A 29 16.81 -0.38 2.04
N GLU A 30 15.91 -1.15 1.41
CA GLU A 30 16.18 -1.91 0.19
C GLU A 30 16.56 -1.01 -0.98
N TYR A 31 16.15 0.26 -0.98
CA TYR A 31 16.55 1.23 -1.99
C TYR A 31 18.07 1.42 -2.05
N TYR A 32 18.75 1.40 -0.90
CA TYR A 32 20.20 1.60 -0.81
C TYR A 32 21.00 0.30 -0.90
N ASN A 33 20.33 -0.86 -0.87
CA ASN A 33 21.01 -2.16 -0.90
C ASN A 33 21.35 -2.57 -2.35
N PRO A 34 22.62 -2.74 -2.74
CA PRO A 34 23.01 -3.05 -4.11
C PRO A 34 22.56 -4.44 -4.60
N THR A 35 22.15 -5.34 -3.70
CA THR A 35 21.63 -6.67 -4.06
C THR A 35 20.20 -6.64 -4.60
N PHE A 36 19.49 -5.52 -4.43
CA PHE A 36 18.14 -5.32 -4.94
C PHE A 36 18.19 -4.53 -6.25
N LYS A 37 17.47 -4.99 -7.27
CA LYS A 37 17.06 -4.18 -8.43
C LYS A 37 15.93 -3.24 -8.00
N LYS A 38 15.76 -2.10 -8.68
CA LYS A 38 14.73 -1.09 -8.34
C LYS A 38 13.99 -0.66 -9.58
N VAL A 39 12.67 -0.70 -9.51
CA VAL A 39 11.79 -0.19 -10.56
C VAL A 39 10.80 0.81 -9.97
N ARG A 40 10.62 1.94 -10.66
CA ARG A 40 9.61 2.94 -10.29
C ARG A 40 8.27 2.49 -10.84
N ILE A 41 7.22 2.63 -10.04
CA ILE A 41 5.85 2.27 -10.41
C ILE A 41 4.94 3.50 -10.29
N GLY A 42 3.93 3.55 -11.16
CA GLY A 42 3.07 4.69 -11.34
C GLY A 42 3.70 5.82 -12.19
N PRO A 43 3.03 6.97 -12.30
CA PRO A 43 1.79 7.31 -11.60
C PRO A 43 0.60 6.46 -12.04
N PHE A 44 -0.16 5.95 -11.07
CA PHE A 44 -1.48 5.37 -11.31
C PHE A 44 -2.55 6.32 -10.79
N THR A 45 -3.43 6.79 -11.68
CA THR A 45 -4.54 7.67 -11.28
C THR A 45 -5.78 6.84 -11.00
N PHE A 46 -6.40 7.05 -9.85
CA PHE A 46 -7.65 6.42 -9.44
C PHE A 46 -8.73 7.48 -9.26
N ASN A 47 -9.92 7.25 -9.82
CA ASN A 47 -11.15 7.98 -9.48
C ASN A 47 -11.77 7.40 -8.21
N ALA A 48 -10.98 7.34 -7.13
CA ALA A 48 -11.36 6.73 -5.87
C ALA A 48 -10.75 7.49 -4.69
N ASN A 49 -11.40 7.33 -3.54
CA ASN A 49 -10.98 7.93 -2.28
C ASN A 49 -9.56 7.46 -1.89
N PRO A 50 -8.64 8.37 -1.51
CA PRO A 50 -7.26 8.00 -1.19
C PRO A 50 -7.13 7.04 0.00
N PHE A 51 -8.01 7.12 1.00
CA PHE A 51 -8.02 6.21 2.15
C PHE A 51 -8.59 4.84 1.78
N ARG A 52 -9.51 4.78 0.81
CA ARG A 52 -10.01 3.51 0.26
C ARG A 52 -8.94 2.79 -0.55
N VAL A 53 -8.17 3.53 -1.36
CA VAL A 53 -6.98 2.99 -2.05
C VAL A 53 -5.99 2.43 -1.03
N MET A 54 -5.69 3.18 0.04
CA MET A 54 -4.79 2.71 1.09
C MET A 54 -5.31 1.44 1.78
N ASP A 55 -6.59 1.42 2.17
CA ASP A 55 -7.20 0.26 2.82
C ASP A 55 -7.20 -0.99 1.91
N ASN A 56 -7.43 -0.82 0.61
CA ASN A 56 -7.35 -1.91 -0.36
C ASN A 56 -5.93 -2.46 -0.53
N LEU A 57 -4.90 -1.61 -0.49
CA LEU A 57 -3.50 -2.07 -0.51
C LEU A 57 -3.10 -2.85 0.76
N LEU A 58 -3.84 -2.69 1.86
CA LEU A 58 -3.61 -3.40 3.13
C LEU A 58 -4.40 -4.71 3.21
N ASP A 59 -5.41 -4.90 2.36
CA ASP A 59 -6.29 -6.05 2.38
C ASP A 59 -5.73 -7.17 1.50
N VAL A 60 -5.45 -8.33 2.09
CA VAL A 60 -5.05 -9.53 1.34
C VAL A 60 -6.23 -10.45 1.04
N SER A 61 -7.40 -10.20 1.66
CA SER A 61 -8.57 -11.05 1.55
C SER A 61 -9.23 -10.98 0.16
N HIS A 62 -9.06 -9.86 -0.56
CA HIS A 62 -9.57 -9.72 -1.92
C HIS A 62 -8.69 -10.39 -2.96
N PHE A 63 -7.42 -10.72 -2.65
CA PHE A 63 -6.47 -11.24 -3.63
C PHE A 63 -7.00 -12.45 -4.42
N PRO A 64 -7.61 -13.48 -3.79
CA PRO A 64 -8.09 -14.65 -4.51
C PRO A 64 -9.27 -14.37 -5.44
N PHE A 65 -9.93 -13.23 -5.31
CA PHE A 65 -11.14 -12.87 -6.07
C PHE A 65 -10.86 -11.85 -7.17
N VAL A 66 -9.84 -11.00 -6.99
CA VAL A 66 -9.51 -9.91 -7.92
C VAL A 66 -8.23 -10.19 -8.70
N HIS A 67 -7.27 -10.86 -8.09
CA HIS A 67 -5.92 -11.11 -8.61
C HIS A 67 -5.66 -12.60 -8.84
N GLU A 68 -6.70 -13.33 -9.24
CA GLU A 68 -6.64 -14.77 -9.52
C GLU A 68 -5.52 -15.07 -10.52
N GLY A 69 -4.69 -16.06 -10.18
CA GLY A 69 -3.58 -16.50 -11.02
C GLY A 69 -2.31 -15.65 -10.90
N ILE A 70 -2.36 -14.53 -10.18
CA ILE A 70 -1.21 -13.64 -9.94
C ILE A 70 -0.83 -13.64 -8.46
N LEU A 71 -1.66 -13.01 -7.62
CA LEU A 71 -1.37 -12.81 -6.19
C LEU A 71 -2.01 -13.87 -5.29
N ALA A 72 -3.03 -14.58 -5.76
CA ALA A 72 -3.64 -15.67 -5.01
C ALA A 72 -4.39 -16.67 -5.90
N ASP A 73 -4.67 -17.85 -5.35
CA ASP A 73 -5.51 -18.88 -5.95
C ASP A 73 -6.86 -18.96 -5.19
N PRO A 74 -8.02 -18.95 -5.86
CA PRO A 74 -9.35 -19.09 -5.25
C PRO A 74 -9.55 -20.33 -4.38
N LYS A 75 -8.67 -21.34 -4.47
CA LYS A 75 -8.64 -22.49 -3.55
C LYS A 75 -8.14 -22.14 -2.14
N TYR A 76 -7.39 -21.04 -2.00
CA TYR A 76 -6.80 -20.58 -0.74
C TYR A 76 -7.35 -19.20 -0.35
N THR A 77 -8.63 -19.14 0.02
CA THR A 77 -9.32 -17.89 0.37
C THR A 77 -9.24 -17.49 1.84
N ARG A 78 -8.81 -18.41 2.70
CA ARG A 78 -8.75 -18.17 4.14
C ARG A 78 -7.50 -17.34 4.49
N VAL A 79 -7.72 -16.18 5.08
CA VAL A 79 -6.66 -15.41 5.75
C VAL A 79 -6.46 -15.98 7.16
N ASP A 80 -5.26 -16.48 7.43
CA ASP A 80 -4.89 -16.98 8.75
C ASP A 80 -4.70 -15.82 9.76
N ASN A 81 -4.69 -16.16 11.06
CA ASN A 81 -4.43 -15.17 12.09
C ASN A 81 -3.00 -14.60 11.96
N TYR A 82 -2.90 -13.27 11.96
CA TYR A 82 -1.63 -12.55 11.91
C TYR A 82 -1.53 -11.51 13.02
N GLU A 83 -0.32 -11.02 13.27
CA GLU A 83 -0.05 -10.02 14.29
C GLU A 83 -0.16 -8.61 13.69
N VAL A 84 -0.78 -7.69 14.43
CA VAL A 84 -0.80 -6.26 14.12
C VAL A 84 -0.42 -5.51 15.39
N ILE A 85 0.62 -4.70 15.31
CA ILE A 85 1.14 -3.87 16.41
C ILE A 85 1.30 -2.43 15.94
N ILE A 86 1.38 -1.51 16.89
CA ILE A 86 1.73 -0.11 16.63
C ILE A 86 3.04 0.16 17.35
N GLU A 87 4.09 0.49 16.60
CA GLU A 87 5.43 0.80 17.12
C GLU A 87 5.87 2.15 16.55
N GLU A 88 6.43 3.02 17.40
CA GLU A 88 6.97 4.32 16.98
C GLU A 88 6.07 5.09 16.00
N GLU A 89 4.76 5.08 16.26
CA GLU A 89 3.73 5.75 15.45
C GLU A 89 3.30 5.04 14.16
N GLU A 90 3.95 3.96 13.76
CA GLU A 90 3.65 3.16 12.57
C GLU A 90 2.80 1.93 12.92
N ILE A 91 1.93 1.50 12.00
CA ILE A 91 1.26 0.19 12.13
C ILE A 91 2.13 -0.84 11.45
N ILE A 92 2.41 -1.96 12.12
CA ILE A 92 3.15 -3.09 11.56
C ILE A 92 2.27 -4.33 11.62
N ALA A 93 1.98 -4.93 10.47
CA ALA A 93 1.32 -6.23 10.36
C ALA A 93 2.29 -7.27 9.82
N LYS A 94 2.42 -8.41 10.50
CA LYS A 94 3.39 -9.46 10.17
C LYS A 94 2.81 -10.86 10.37
N GLY A 95 3.40 -11.83 9.67
CA GLY A 95 2.94 -13.22 9.70
C GLY A 95 1.73 -13.49 8.82
N ILE A 96 1.44 -12.58 7.87
CA ILE A 96 0.41 -12.78 6.86
C ILE A 96 0.98 -13.75 5.82
N ARG A 97 0.25 -14.83 5.53
CA ARG A 97 0.67 -15.86 4.57
C ARG A 97 -0.34 -15.97 3.44
N VAL A 98 0.12 -15.86 2.21
CA VAL A 98 -0.72 -15.99 1.00
C VAL A 98 -0.04 -16.96 0.04
N TYR A 99 -0.82 -17.87 -0.56
CA TYR A 99 -0.31 -18.71 -1.64
C TYR A 99 -0.32 -17.93 -2.96
N GLU A 100 0.85 -17.59 -3.51
CA GLU A 100 0.95 -16.87 -4.79
C GLU A 100 1.20 -17.86 -5.94
N PRO A 101 0.28 -18.00 -6.92
CA PRO A 101 0.44 -18.93 -8.04
C PRO A 101 1.70 -18.69 -8.87
N ILE A 102 2.12 -17.43 -9.03
CA ILE A 102 3.30 -17.08 -9.82
C ILE A 102 4.62 -17.59 -9.23
N SER A 103 4.63 -17.82 -7.91
CA SER A 103 5.77 -18.39 -7.18
C SER A 103 5.58 -19.86 -6.82
N GLU A 104 4.37 -20.41 -7.07
CA GLU A 104 3.93 -21.74 -6.64
C GLU A 104 4.20 -22.04 -5.15
N SER A 105 4.16 -21.01 -4.31
CA SER A 105 4.58 -21.10 -2.90
C SER A 105 3.75 -20.19 -1.98
N PHE A 106 3.85 -20.46 -0.67
CA PHE A 106 3.34 -19.54 0.34
C PHE A 106 4.35 -18.42 0.60
N VAL A 107 3.91 -17.18 0.39
CA VAL A 107 4.69 -15.97 0.55
C VAL A 107 4.32 -15.30 1.87
N ASN A 108 5.33 -14.84 2.61
CA ASN A 108 5.12 -14.11 3.85
C ASN A 108 5.08 -12.61 3.59
N TYR A 109 4.04 -11.96 4.08
CA TYR A 109 3.84 -10.53 3.95
C TYR A 109 4.08 -9.83 5.29
N THR A 110 4.78 -8.71 5.19
CA THR A 110 4.87 -7.70 6.26
C THR A 110 4.42 -6.36 5.70
N PHE A 111 3.41 -5.74 6.31
CA PHE A 111 2.95 -4.40 5.96
C PHE A 111 3.36 -3.41 7.05
N LYS A 112 3.71 -2.19 6.64
CA LYS A 112 4.00 -1.06 7.51
C LYS A 112 3.27 0.19 7.01
N VAL A 113 2.33 0.70 7.79
CA VAL A 113 1.71 2.01 7.54
C VAL A 113 2.60 3.07 8.14
N LEU A 114 3.41 3.70 7.30
CA LEU A 114 4.44 4.69 7.69
C LEU A 114 3.83 6.08 7.89
N SER A 115 2.76 6.37 7.15
CA SER A 115 1.96 7.58 7.25
C SER A 115 0.53 7.29 6.79
N PRO A 116 -0.44 8.19 6.99
CA PRO A 116 -1.83 7.92 6.61
C PRO A 116 -2.02 7.47 5.17
N LEU A 117 -1.16 7.87 4.25
CA LEU A 117 -1.25 7.55 2.83
C LEU A 117 0.11 7.06 2.28
N THR A 118 0.94 6.47 3.14
CA THR A 118 2.23 5.89 2.77
C THR A 118 2.36 4.49 3.34
N LEU A 119 2.60 3.53 2.46
CA LEU A 119 2.71 2.12 2.75
C LEU A 119 4.11 1.62 2.38
N TYR A 120 4.70 0.83 3.26
CA TYR A 120 5.71 -0.14 2.88
C TYR A 120 5.12 -1.53 3.03
N TYR A 121 5.33 -2.41 2.07
CA TYR A 121 5.12 -3.83 2.29
C TYR A 121 6.28 -4.64 1.75
N ARG A 122 6.50 -5.80 2.35
CA ARG A 122 7.54 -6.75 1.97
C ARG A 122 6.95 -8.13 1.83
N LYS A 123 7.31 -8.77 0.72
CA LYS A 123 7.11 -10.17 0.41
C LYS A 123 8.43 -10.90 0.60
N ASP A 124 8.44 -11.89 1.47
CA ASP A 124 9.56 -12.81 1.66
C ASP A 124 9.20 -14.16 1.04
N TYR A 125 10.03 -14.57 0.08
CA TYR A 125 9.97 -15.84 -0.63
C TYR A 125 11.03 -16.80 -0.06
N GLU A 126 11.10 -18.02 -0.59
CA GLU A 126 12.17 -18.97 -0.29
C GLU A 126 13.55 -18.45 -0.78
N ASP A 127 14.64 -19.11 -0.35
CA ASP A 127 16.01 -18.81 -0.78
C ASP A 127 16.49 -17.35 -0.56
N ASN A 128 15.98 -16.69 0.47
CA ASN A 128 16.26 -15.28 0.78
C ASN A 128 15.89 -14.31 -0.35
N LYS A 129 14.95 -14.72 -1.21
CA LYS A 129 14.38 -13.84 -2.23
C LYS A 129 13.28 -12.98 -1.60
N ALA A 130 13.20 -11.73 -2.03
CA ALA A 130 12.27 -10.75 -1.49
C ALA A 130 11.90 -9.69 -2.52
N LEU A 131 10.71 -9.14 -2.34
CA LEU A 131 10.20 -7.97 -3.04
C LEU A 131 9.63 -7.02 -1.98
N SER A 132 10.15 -5.81 -1.93
CA SER A 132 9.69 -4.75 -1.04
C SER A 132 9.16 -3.59 -1.87
N THR A 133 8.04 -3.03 -1.48
CA THR A 133 7.35 -1.98 -2.22
C THR A 133 7.07 -0.83 -1.29
N TYR A 134 7.44 0.37 -1.72
CA TYR A 134 7.17 1.62 -1.02
C TYR A 134 6.22 2.45 -1.87
N ILE A 135 5.01 2.69 -1.36
CA ILE A 135 3.93 3.39 -2.07
C ILE A 135 3.52 4.63 -1.28
N SER A 136 3.27 5.73 -1.99
CA SER A 136 2.58 6.90 -1.47
C SER A 136 1.41 7.26 -2.36
N ILE A 137 0.28 7.57 -1.72
CA ILE A 137 -0.95 8.00 -2.37
C ILE A 137 -1.04 9.51 -2.19
N PHE A 138 -1.09 10.24 -3.30
CA PHE A 138 -1.30 11.67 -3.33
C PHE A 138 -2.81 11.95 -3.42
N PRO A 139 -3.40 12.57 -2.38
CA PRO A 139 -4.83 12.87 -2.37
C PRO A 139 -5.10 14.17 -3.16
N GLU A 140 -5.81 14.09 -4.29
CA GLU A 140 -6.25 15.29 -5.03
C GLU A 140 -7.61 15.80 -4.52
N SER A 141 -8.54 14.88 -4.28
CA SER A 141 -9.89 15.14 -3.75
C SER A 141 -10.46 13.87 -3.12
N LYS A 142 -11.69 13.94 -2.61
CA LYS A 142 -12.39 12.76 -2.04
C LYS A 142 -12.64 11.62 -3.04
N ASP A 143 -12.62 11.92 -4.32
CA ASP A 143 -12.95 11.04 -5.45
C ASP A 143 -11.80 10.89 -6.44
N LYS A 144 -10.60 11.40 -6.11
CA LYS A 144 -9.44 11.31 -6.99
C LYS A 144 -8.12 11.25 -6.22
N SER A 145 -7.29 10.29 -6.58
CA SER A 145 -5.97 10.08 -6.00
C SER A 145 -4.95 9.58 -7.02
N VAL A 146 -3.67 9.81 -6.75
CA VAL A 146 -2.56 9.36 -7.61
C VAL A 146 -1.57 8.56 -6.78
N VAL A 147 -1.30 7.33 -7.20
CA VAL A 147 -0.38 6.41 -6.54
C VAL A 147 0.98 6.48 -7.22
N TYR A 148 2.02 6.73 -6.43
CA TYR A 148 3.42 6.62 -6.82
C TYR A 148 4.10 5.56 -5.97
N GLY A 149 5.04 4.84 -6.55
CA GLY A 149 5.81 3.91 -5.74
C GLY A 149 7.14 3.51 -6.35
N ILE A 150 7.85 2.72 -5.57
CA ILE A 150 9.08 2.07 -5.98
C ILE A 150 9.10 0.65 -5.43
N MET A 151 9.43 -0.30 -6.28
CA MET A 151 9.66 -1.68 -5.90
C MET A 151 11.15 -1.96 -5.90
N ALA A 152 11.61 -2.68 -4.89
CA ALA A 152 12.95 -3.21 -4.79
C ALA A 152 12.87 -4.74 -4.65
N PHE A 153 13.57 -5.49 -5.50
CA PHE A 153 13.53 -6.96 -5.46
C PHE A 153 14.88 -7.59 -5.81
N ASN A 154 15.13 -8.81 -5.32
CA ASN A 154 16.37 -9.56 -5.57
C ASN A 154 16.14 -10.95 -6.21
N HIS A 155 14.91 -11.25 -6.63
CA HIS A 155 14.59 -12.43 -7.43
C HIS A 155 14.98 -12.26 -8.91
N ASP A 156 14.98 -13.36 -9.65
CA ASP A 156 15.61 -13.42 -10.97
C ASP A 156 14.71 -12.90 -12.10
N MET A 157 13.46 -12.51 -11.78
CA MET A 157 12.53 -11.90 -12.72
C MET A 157 13.12 -10.63 -13.37
N PRO A 158 12.97 -10.43 -14.69
CA PRO A 158 13.32 -9.19 -15.37
C PRO A 158 12.51 -7.99 -14.86
N GLU A 159 13.12 -6.80 -14.85
CA GLU A 159 12.46 -5.56 -14.42
C GLU A 159 11.20 -5.24 -15.24
N GLU A 160 11.26 -5.43 -16.55
CA GLU A 160 10.11 -5.27 -17.45
C GLU A 160 8.94 -6.16 -17.04
N LYS A 161 9.22 -7.42 -16.68
CA LYS A 161 8.16 -8.35 -16.28
C LYS A 161 7.53 -8.00 -14.94
N VAL A 162 8.33 -7.51 -13.99
CA VAL A 162 7.82 -6.98 -12.71
C VAL A 162 6.90 -5.79 -12.95
N LEU A 163 7.29 -4.88 -13.85
CA LEU A 163 6.48 -3.72 -14.22
C LEU A 163 5.17 -4.11 -14.91
N GLU A 164 5.21 -5.06 -15.86
CA GLU A 164 4.00 -5.59 -16.51
C GLU A 164 2.99 -6.14 -15.49
N LEU A 165 3.45 -7.01 -14.59
CA LEU A 165 2.60 -7.60 -13.55
C LEU A 165 2.04 -6.54 -12.60
N GLN A 166 2.87 -5.57 -12.20
CA GLN A 166 2.41 -4.50 -11.32
C GLN A 166 1.36 -3.61 -11.99
N ASN A 167 1.50 -3.33 -13.29
CA ASN A 167 0.51 -2.57 -14.04
C ASN A 167 -0.81 -3.35 -14.15
N GLU A 168 -0.76 -4.65 -14.43
CA GLU A 168 -1.94 -5.52 -14.49
C GLU A 168 -2.69 -5.55 -13.14
N ILE A 169 -1.96 -5.71 -12.02
CA ILE A 169 -2.54 -5.66 -10.67
C ILE A 169 -3.24 -4.31 -10.43
N MET A 170 -2.58 -3.19 -10.76
CA MET A 170 -3.11 -1.85 -10.55
C MET A 170 -4.35 -1.55 -11.42
N GLU A 171 -4.43 -2.11 -12.63
CA GLU A 171 -5.61 -2.01 -13.48
C GLU A 171 -6.81 -2.78 -12.89
N GLN A 172 -6.58 -3.97 -12.32
CA GLN A 172 -7.60 -4.74 -11.62
C GLN A 172 -8.10 -4.01 -10.36
N GLU A 173 -7.19 -3.47 -9.54
CA GLU A 173 -7.53 -2.65 -8.37
C GLU A 173 -8.35 -1.42 -8.77
N LYS A 174 -7.97 -0.73 -9.86
CA LYS A 174 -8.66 0.46 -10.34
C LYS A 174 -10.10 0.15 -10.73
N ALA A 175 -10.33 -0.95 -11.46
CA ALA A 175 -11.68 -1.36 -11.85
C ALA A 175 -12.59 -1.62 -10.64
N LEU A 176 -12.05 -2.21 -9.56
CA LEU A 176 -12.77 -2.41 -8.31
C LEU A 176 -13.03 -1.09 -7.58
N LEU A 177 -11.97 -0.32 -7.31
CA LEU A 177 -12.00 0.86 -6.45
C LEU A 177 -12.87 1.99 -7.01
N GLU A 178 -12.89 2.19 -8.34
CA GLU A 178 -13.71 3.22 -8.99
C GLU A 178 -15.22 2.90 -8.98
N SER A 179 -15.60 1.69 -8.56
CA SER A 179 -17.00 1.31 -8.36
C SER A 179 -17.51 1.57 -6.93
N LEU A 180 -16.62 1.91 -5.99
CA LEU A 180 -16.95 2.08 -4.58
C LEU A 180 -17.36 3.53 -4.25
N PRO A 181 -18.07 3.75 -3.12
CA PRO A 181 -18.36 5.09 -2.63
C PRO A 181 -17.10 5.93 -2.40
N ASN A 182 -17.22 7.24 -2.62
CA ASN A 182 -16.15 8.21 -2.40
C ASN A 182 -15.93 8.53 -0.92
N GLU A 183 -16.84 8.10 -0.05
CA GLU A 183 -16.75 8.23 1.39
C GLU A 183 -16.03 7.01 1.99
N PHE A 184 -15.03 7.28 2.84
CA PHE A 184 -14.35 6.30 3.66
C PHE A 184 -14.82 6.45 5.10
N TYR A 185 -15.67 5.51 5.53
CA TYR A 185 -16.30 5.53 6.85
C TYR A 185 -15.37 4.93 7.90
N LEU A 186 -15.16 5.66 8.98
CA LEU A 186 -14.32 5.24 10.09
C LEU A 186 -15.00 4.25 11.05
N ASP A 187 -16.35 4.22 11.09
CA ASP A 187 -17.13 3.50 12.10
C ASP A 187 -18.35 2.72 11.55
N GLU A 188 -18.79 2.95 10.31
CA GLU A 188 -20.11 2.49 9.83
C GLU A 188 -20.08 1.15 9.08
N GLU A 189 -18.91 0.67 8.70
CA GLU A 189 -18.75 -0.57 7.93
C GLU A 189 -18.76 -1.81 8.84
N LEU A 190 -19.31 -2.92 8.34
CA LEU A 190 -19.28 -4.20 9.02
C LEU A 190 -17.95 -4.91 8.73
N HIS A 191 -17.30 -5.38 9.79
CA HIS A 191 -15.98 -6.00 9.70
C HIS A 191 -15.97 -7.45 10.21
N VAL A 192 -15.13 -8.27 9.59
CA VAL A 192 -14.84 -9.65 9.98
C VAL A 192 -13.40 -9.81 10.47
N VAL A 193 -13.04 -11.01 10.94
CA VAL A 193 -11.71 -11.29 11.54
C VAL A 193 -10.55 -10.99 10.58
N ALA A 194 -10.76 -11.18 9.27
CA ALA A 194 -9.73 -10.90 8.26
C ALA A 194 -9.37 -9.40 8.18
N ASP A 195 -10.31 -8.52 8.51
CA ASP A 195 -10.18 -7.05 8.40
C ASP A 195 -9.40 -6.42 9.56
N LYS A 196 -8.66 -7.24 10.34
CA LYS A 196 -7.93 -6.79 11.53
C LYS A 196 -7.02 -5.59 11.25
N LEU A 197 -6.25 -5.62 10.15
CA LEU A 197 -5.38 -4.51 9.76
C LEU A 197 -6.18 -3.26 9.39
N SER A 198 -7.24 -3.41 8.59
CA SER A 198 -8.18 -2.36 8.20
C SER A 198 -8.85 -1.67 9.39
N LEU A 199 -9.23 -2.44 10.43
CA LEU A 199 -9.77 -1.92 11.69
C LEU A 199 -8.73 -1.11 12.46
N VAL A 200 -7.51 -1.65 12.62
CA VAL A 200 -6.42 -0.93 13.30
C VAL A 200 -6.07 0.35 12.56
N TYR A 201 -6.06 0.32 11.23
CA TYR A 201 -5.82 1.49 10.38
C TYR A 201 -6.90 2.57 10.56
N ARG A 202 -8.19 2.21 10.57
CA ARG A 202 -9.30 3.15 10.86
C ARG A 202 -9.15 3.80 12.23
N ASP A 203 -8.87 3.02 13.27
CA ASP A 203 -8.67 3.55 14.63
C ASP A 203 -7.43 4.45 14.74
N TRP A 204 -6.38 4.14 13.99
CA TRP A 204 -5.18 4.96 13.89
C TRP A 204 -5.45 6.27 13.15
N LEU A 205 -6.22 6.25 12.06
CA LEU A 205 -6.67 7.45 11.33
C LEU A 205 -7.53 8.36 12.22
N LYS A 206 -8.48 7.82 13.00
CA LYS A 206 -9.29 8.59 13.97
C LYS A 206 -8.41 9.42 14.89
N LYS A 207 -7.33 8.82 15.42
CA LYS A 207 -6.43 9.45 16.39
C LYS A 207 -5.47 10.46 15.76
N ARG A 208 -4.97 10.20 14.55
CA ARG A 208 -3.91 11.01 13.92
C ARG A 208 -4.40 12.07 12.95
N VAL A 209 -5.44 11.75 12.20
CA VAL A 209 -5.98 12.60 11.13
C VAL A 209 -7.30 13.21 11.56
N GLY A 210 -8.15 12.42 12.22
CA GLY A 210 -9.54 12.78 12.46
C GLY A 210 -10.35 12.82 11.15
N ARG A 211 -11.59 13.32 11.24
CA ARG A 211 -12.45 13.47 10.05
C ARG A 211 -11.90 14.55 9.10
N ARG A 212 -11.90 14.24 7.81
CA ARG A 212 -11.51 15.12 6.70
C ARG A 212 -12.52 14.97 5.57
N SER A 213 -13.67 15.63 5.72
CA SER A 213 -14.77 15.58 4.75
C SER A 213 -14.38 16.08 3.36
N ASP A 214 -13.40 16.98 3.27
CA ASP A 214 -12.81 17.45 2.01
C ASP A 214 -12.08 16.32 1.24
N LEU A 215 -11.59 15.32 1.96
CA LEU A 215 -10.99 14.10 1.41
C LEU A 215 -11.88 12.86 1.59
N GLY A 216 -13.16 13.04 1.93
CA GLY A 216 -14.12 11.94 2.10
C GLY A 216 -13.86 11.01 3.28
N LEU A 217 -12.95 11.36 4.20
CA LEU A 217 -12.70 10.60 5.43
C LEU A 217 -13.72 11.02 6.50
N ILE A 218 -14.72 10.18 6.76
CA ILE A 218 -15.89 10.54 7.59
C ILE A 218 -16.17 9.55 8.72
#